data_AF-A0A957AI29-F1
#
_entry.id   AF-A0A957AI29-F1
#
_cell.length_a   1.000
_cell.length_b   1.000
_cell.length_c   1.000
_cell.angle_alpha   90.00
_cell.angle_beta   90.00
_cell.angle_gamma   90.00
#
_symmetry.space_group_name_H-M   'P 1'
#
loop_
_entity.id
_entity.type
_entity.pdbx_description
1 polymer ?
#
loop_
_entity_poly.entity_id
_entity_poly.type
_entity_poly.pdbx_seq_one_letter_code
_entity_poly.pdbx_strand_id
1 'polypeptide(L)'
;MTDLLSLRLEAWDRTRPGATLPLELNRHGVSERDASWKATTDHGIVAVTAARLPFASNTFDRLVLADLLEYARDERAVLAEASRVLVENGQLTILVPYLGPTTWLDGANWHRYLHDLTGSERVLPELAESGWRRRYRKNDLERLLRECGF
;
A
#
# COMPACT_ATOMS: atom_id res chain seq x y z
N MET A 1 -8.71 -5.59 -30.71
CA MET A 1 -8.46 -4.67 -29.58
C MET A 1 -8.55 -5.51 -28.34
N THR A 2 -7.41 -5.82 -27.72
CA THR A 2 -7.38 -6.56 -26.45
C THR A 2 -7.80 -5.60 -25.35
N ASP A 3 -8.77 -5.97 -24.53
CA ASP A 3 -9.22 -5.15 -23.40
C ASP A 3 -8.07 -4.98 -22.41
N LEU A 4 -7.70 -3.73 -22.12
CA LEU A 4 -6.60 -3.39 -21.21
C LEU A 4 -7.05 -3.63 -19.76
N LEU A 5 -6.32 -4.49 -19.04
CA LEU A 5 -6.64 -4.79 -17.64
C LEU A 5 -5.79 -3.95 -16.69
N SER A 6 -6.45 -3.20 -15.79
CA SER A 6 -5.79 -2.34 -14.81
C SER A 6 -5.97 -2.83 -13.38
N LEU A 7 -4.87 -2.83 -12.60
CA LEU A 7 -4.89 -3.08 -11.15
C LEU A 7 -4.42 -1.85 -10.40
N ARG A 8 -5.26 -1.32 -9.51
CA ARG A 8 -4.88 -0.23 -8.60
C ARG A 8 -4.91 -0.73 -7.16
N LEU A 9 -3.75 -0.75 -6.52
CA LEU A 9 -3.61 -1.04 -5.10
C LEU A 9 -3.47 0.27 -4.34
N GLU A 10 -4.39 0.51 -3.40
CA GLU A 10 -4.38 1.70 -2.57
C GLU A 10 -4.51 1.36 -1.10
N ALA A 11 -3.88 2.18 -0.25
CA ALA A 11 -4.28 2.29 1.15
C ALA A 11 -5.69 2.91 1.23
N TRP A 12 -6.72 2.09 1.42
CA TRP A 12 -8.02 2.63 1.84
C TRP A 12 -8.87 1.64 2.66
N ASP A 13 -9.09 1.99 3.93
CA ASP A 13 -10.45 2.17 4.47
C ASP A 13 -10.47 3.18 5.64
N ARG A 14 -10.94 4.41 5.37
CA ARG A 14 -12.13 4.91 6.06
C ARG A 14 -13.28 4.88 5.06
N THR A 15 -14.17 3.91 5.28
CA THR A 15 -15.49 3.65 4.67
C THR A 15 -15.62 3.23 3.20
N ARG A 16 -16.45 2.19 3.01
CA ARG A 16 -16.92 1.59 1.74
C ARG A 16 -17.92 2.49 0.99
N PRO A 17 -17.91 2.54 -0.36
CA PRO A 17 -19.03 3.08 -1.12
C PRO A 17 -20.24 2.13 -1.02
N GLY A 18 -21.43 2.65 -0.71
CA GLY A 18 -22.67 1.85 -0.76
C GLY A 18 -23.16 1.26 0.57
N ALA A 19 -22.74 1.80 1.71
CA ALA A 19 -23.67 1.91 2.84
C ALA A 19 -24.94 2.65 2.34
N THR A 20 -26.15 2.24 2.69
CA THR A 20 -26.62 2.10 4.08
C THR A 20 -26.69 0.66 4.60
N LEU A 21 -25.68 0.27 5.39
CA LEU A 21 -25.87 -0.65 6.52
C LEU A 21 -25.33 0.06 7.76
N PRO A 22 -25.92 -0.17 8.96
CA PRO A 22 -25.48 0.45 10.20
C PRO A 22 -24.05 -0.04 10.46
N LEU A 23 -23.11 0.87 10.21
CA LEU A 23 -21.67 0.71 10.22
C LEU A 23 -21.25 0.13 11.59
N GLU A 24 -20.91 -1.16 11.67
CA GLU A 24 -20.06 -1.60 12.76
C GLU A 24 -18.64 -1.13 12.43
N LEU A 25 -18.36 0.08 12.93
CA LEU A 25 -17.03 0.63 13.12
C LEU A 25 -16.20 -0.45 13.81
N ASN A 26 -15.19 -1.00 13.14
CA ASN A 26 -14.23 -1.86 13.82
C ASN A 26 -13.51 -1.01 14.88
N ARG A 27 -14.04 -1.13 16.09
CA ARG A 27 -13.47 -0.72 17.35
C ARG A 27 -12.26 -1.61 17.61
N HIS A 28 -11.17 -0.97 18.01
CA HIS A 28 -10.02 -1.49 18.77
C HIS A 28 -9.85 -3.00 18.79
N GLY A 29 -8.80 -3.46 18.12
CA GLY A 29 -8.25 -4.78 18.32
C GLY A 29 -6.93 -4.89 17.60
N VAL A 30 -5.83 -4.86 18.35
CA VAL A 30 -4.53 -5.35 17.89
C VAL A 30 -4.77 -6.75 17.32
N SER A 31 -4.47 -6.97 16.03
CA SER A 31 -4.42 -8.32 15.47
C SER A 31 -3.09 -8.52 14.76
N GLU A 32 -2.35 -9.54 15.17
CA GLU A 32 -1.27 -10.14 14.40
C GLU A 32 -1.83 -10.68 13.07
N ARG A 33 -1.93 -9.86 12.01
CA ARG A 33 -2.28 -10.34 10.66
C ARG A 33 -1.62 -9.50 9.58
N ASP A 34 -1.20 -10.16 8.50
CA ASP A 34 -0.83 -9.55 7.22
C ASP A 34 -1.89 -8.50 6.84
N ALA A 35 -1.52 -7.23 6.61
CA ALA A 35 -2.53 -6.21 6.37
C ALA A 35 -3.22 -6.44 5.03
N SER A 36 -4.52 -6.20 5.05
CA SER A 36 -5.39 -6.27 3.88
C SER A 36 -5.37 -4.93 3.13
N TRP A 37 -4.87 -4.95 1.91
CA TRP A 37 -4.84 -3.85 0.95
C TRP A 37 -6.03 -3.92 0.00
N LYS A 38 -6.49 -2.78 -0.51
CA LYS A 38 -7.59 -2.72 -1.47
C LYS A 38 -7.05 -2.75 -2.88
N ALA A 39 -7.49 -3.72 -3.66
CA ALA A 39 -7.30 -3.81 -5.10
C ALA A 39 -8.57 -3.37 -5.83
N THR A 40 -8.46 -2.43 -6.76
CA THR A 40 -9.51 -2.11 -7.73
C THR A 40 -9.12 -2.67 -9.09
N THR A 41 -10.02 -3.41 -9.70
CA THR A 41 -9.92 -3.96 -11.06
C THR A 41 -11.11 -3.47 -11.88
N ASP A 42 -11.06 -3.68 -13.20
CA ASP A 42 -12.23 -3.43 -14.08
C ASP A 42 -13.46 -4.29 -13.70
N HIS A 43 -13.27 -5.31 -12.85
CA HIS A 43 -14.29 -6.27 -12.41
C HIS A 43 -14.72 -6.08 -10.94
N GLY A 44 -14.24 -5.03 -10.24
CA GLY A 44 -14.65 -4.71 -8.86
C GLY A 44 -13.51 -4.53 -7.87
N ILE A 45 -13.84 -4.58 -6.57
CA ILE A 45 -12.94 -4.33 -5.44
C ILE A 45 -12.68 -5.63 -4.68
N VAL A 46 -11.41 -5.92 -4.38
CA VAL A 46 -11.00 -7.10 -3.61
C VAL A 46 -10.04 -6.69 -2.49
N ALA A 47 -10.16 -7.33 -1.31
CA ALA A 47 -9.17 -7.22 -0.24
C ALA A 47 -8.05 -8.24 -0.47
N VAL A 48 -6.79 -7.80 -0.44
CA VAL A 48 -5.62 -8.63 -0.79
C VAL A 48 -4.46 -8.41 0.17
N THR A 49 -3.52 -9.33 0.24
CA THR A 49 -2.21 -9.07 0.85
C THR A 49 -1.26 -8.63 -0.26
N ALA A 50 -0.65 -7.44 -0.15
CA ALA A 50 0.16 -6.88 -1.24
C ALA A 50 1.41 -7.73 -1.55
N ALA A 51 1.97 -8.40 -0.54
CA ALA A 51 3.06 -9.36 -0.68
C ALA A 51 2.61 -10.76 -1.14
N ARG A 52 1.31 -10.96 -1.42
CA ARG A 52 0.76 -12.22 -1.95
C ARG A 52 -0.57 -11.98 -2.68
N LEU A 53 -0.49 -11.52 -3.91
CA LEU A 53 -1.65 -11.16 -4.72
C LEU A 53 -2.39 -12.40 -5.23
N PRO A 54 -3.73 -12.48 -5.10
CA PRO A 54 -4.52 -13.63 -5.54
C PRO A 54 -4.80 -13.63 -7.06
N PHE A 55 -3.85 -13.13 -7.86
CA PHE A 55 -3.95 -13.05 -9.31
C PHE A 55 -2.88 -13.92 -9.95
N ALA A 56 -3.15 -14.43 -11.16
CA ALA A 56 -2.17 -15.20 -11.93
C ALA A 56 -0.98 -14.31 -12.33
N SER A 57 0.14 -14.94 -12.69
CA SER A 57 1.26 -14.20 -13.26
C SER A 57 0.89 -13.62 -14.63
N ASN A 58 1.51 -12.51 -15.03
CA ASN A 58 1.27 -11.87 -16.34
C ASN A 58 -0.22 -11.58 -16.63
N THR A 59 -0.93 -11.01 -15.66
CA THR A 59 -2.38 -10.74 -15.76
C THR A 59 -2.68 -9.30 -16.17
N PHE A 60 -1.92 -8.33 -15.67
CA PHE A 60 -2.24 -6.91 -15.81
C PHE A 60 -1.26 -6.20 -16.73
N ASP A 61 -1.78 -5.35 -17.61
CA ASP A 61 -0.96 -4.46 -18.45
C ASP A 61 -0.40 -3.29 -17.64
N ARG A 62 -1.17 -2.85 -16.63
CA ARG A 62 -0.87 -1.68 -15.81
C ARG A 62 -1.18 -1.94 -14.35
N LEU A 63 -0.23 -1.57 -13.48
CA LEU A 63 -0.34 -1.70 -12.05
C LEU A 63 0.02 -0.38 -11.37
N VAL A 64 -0.84 0.09 -10.48
CA VAL A 64 -0.64 1.33 -9.71
C VAL A 64 -0.54 0.98 -8.24
N LEU A 65 0.57 1.34 -7.59
CA LEU A 65 0.76 1.30 -6.14
C LEU A 65 0.63 2.72 -5.60
N ALA A 66 -0.53 3.07 -5.03
CA ALA A 66 -0.76 4.41 -4.49
C ALA A 66 -0.84 4.39 -2.96
N ASP A 67 0.04 5.15 -2.31
CA ASP A 67 0.09 5.31 -0.85
C ASP A 67 0.20 3.96 -0.09
N LEU A 68 0.84 2.95 -0.70
CA LEU A 68 0.93 1.59 -0.17
C LEU A 68 2.36 1.22 0.25
N LEU A 69 3.33 1.45 -0.63
CA LEU A 69 4.69 0.93 -0.47
C LEU A 69 5.37 1.49 0.78
N GLU A 70 5.04 2.73 1.16
CA GLU A 70 5.56 3.39 2.36
C GLU A 70 5.16 2.74 3.69
N TYR A 71 4.10 1.93 3.69
CA TYR A 71 3.56 1.29 4.88
C TYR A 71 3.85 -0.21 4.90
N ALA A 72 4.07 -0.82 3.73
CA ALA A 72 4.30 -2.25 3.56
C ALA A 72 5.50 -2.73 4.37
N ARG A 73 5.37 -3.73 5.25
CA ARG A 73 6.52 -4.23 6.04
C ARG A 73 7.70 -4.71 5.18
N ASP A 74 7.41 -5.45 4.12
CA ASP A 74 8.40 -5.95 3.16
C ASP A 74 8.10 -5.41 1.76
N GLU A 75 8.69 -4.27 1.44
CA GLU A 75 8.53 -3.61 0.14
C GLU A 75 9.07 -4.44 -1.04
N ARG A 76 10.05 -5.31 -0.80
CA ARG A 76 10.63 -6.17 -1.84
C ARG A 76 9.66 -7.30 -2.19
N ALA A 77 9.01 -7.89 -1.19
CA ALA A 77 7.98 -8.88 -1.43
C ALA A 77 6.78 -8.29 -2.20
N VAL A 78 6.36 -7.07 -1.87
CA VAL A 78 5.32 -6.35 -2.62
C VAL A 78 5.74 -6.11 -4.07
N LEU A 79 6.97 -5.65 -4.31
CA LEU A 79 7.48 -5.41 -5.67
C LEU A 79 7.65 -6.72 -6.46
N ALA A 80 8.05 -7.80 -5.81
CA ALA A 80 8.13 -9.12 -6.44
C ALA A 80 6.76 -9.61 -6.91
N GLU A 81 5.73 -9.45 -6.10
CA GLU A 81 4.35 -9.77 -6.51
C GLU A 81 3.83 -8.84 -7.60
N ALA A 82 4.14 -7.54 -7.53
CA ALA A 82 3.80 -6.60 -8.58
C ALA A 82 4.43 -6.99 -9.92
N SER A 83 5.70 -7.40 -9.91
CA SER A 83 6.42 -7.87 -11.10
C SER A 83 5.79 -9.15 -11.64
N ARG A 84 5.44 -10.09 -10.75
CA ARG A 84 4.82 -11.36 -11.11
C ARG A 84 3.49 -11.16 -11.84
N VAL A 85 2.61 -10.28 -11.35
CA VAL A 85 1.26 -10.11 -11.91
C VAL A 85 1.22 -9.17 -13.10
N LEU A 86 2.24 -8.34 -13.31
CA LEU A 86 2.40 -7.53 -14.52
C LEU A 86 2.82 -8.42 -15.69
N VAL A 87 2.28 -8.14 -16.88
CA VAL A 87 2.77 -8.73 -18.12
C VAL A 87 4.18 -8.23 -18.44
N GLU A 88 4.91 -8.95 -19.29
CA GLU A 88 6.17 -8.45 -19.86
C GLU A 88 5.95 -7.08 -20.53
N ASN A 89 6.80 -6.10 -20.20
CA ASN A 89 6.68 -4.69 -20.63
C ASN A 89 5.43 -3.96 -20.11
N GLY A 90 4.72 -4.52 -19.13
CA GLY A 90 3.65 -3.83 -18.41
C GLY A 90 4.16 -2.62 -17.64
N GLN A 91 3.27 -1.68 -17.31
CA GLN A 91 3.63 -0.43 -16.67
C GLN A 91 3.30 -0.43 -15.18
N LEU A 92 4.33 -0.22 -14.35
CA LEU A 92 4.19 0.04 -12.91
C LEU A 92 4.22 1.56 -12.64
N THR A 93 3.20 2.06 -11.95
CA THR A 93 3.15 3.44 -11.43
C THR A 93 3.16 3.40 -9.90
N ILE A 94 4.01 4.19 -9.27
CA ILE A 94 4.14 4.24 -7.80
C ILE A 94 3.96 5.67 -7.32
N LEU A 95 3.08 5.86 -6.33
CA LEU A 95 2.91 7.12 -5.61
C LEU A 95 3.31 6.88 -4.16
N VAL A 96 4.40 7.52 -3.74
CA VAL A 96 4.95 7.43 -2.39
C VAL A 96 5.41 8.81 -1.91
N PRO A 97 5.45 9.06 -0.60
CA PRO A 97 5.94 10.30 -0.03
C PRO A 97 7.43 10.49 -0.32
N TYR A 98 7.78 11.69 -0.78
CA TYR A 98 9.15 12.09 -1.04
C TYR A 98 9.92 12.38 0.26
N LEU A 99 11.17 11.90 0.33
CA LEU A 99 12.14 12.25 1.36
C LEU A 99 12.89 13.53 0.98
N GLY A 100 12.41 14.68 1.47
CA GLY A 100 12.89 16.02 1.15
C GLY A 100 12.84 17.02 2.33
N PRO A 101 13.01 18.32 2.07
CA PRO A 101 13.14 19.33 3.12
C PRO A 101 11.91 19.49 4.03
N THR A 102 10.73 19.18 3.53
CA THR A 102 9.45 19.28 4.25
C THR A 102 9.03 17.97 4.91
N THR A 103 9.89 16.95 4.88
CA THR A 103 9.60 15.62 5.40
C THR A 103 9.24 15.60 6.90
N TRP A 104 9.72 16.57 7.66
CA TRP A 104 9.37 16.72 9.07
C TRP A 104 7.92 17.14 9.30
N LEU A 105 7.16 17.54 8.27
CA LEU A 105 5.73 17.92 8.35
C LEU A 105 4.76 16.74 8.14
N ASP A 106 5.24 15.51 8.24
CA ASP A 106 4.42 14.32 8.02
C ASP A 106 3.57 13.96 9.25
N GLY A 107 2.26 14.11 9.11
CA GLY A 107 1.30 13.82 10.16
C GLY A 107 1.34 12.37 10.67
N ALA A 108 1.64 11.39 9.81
CA ALA A 108 1.66 9.98 10.22
C ALA A 108 2.79 9.73 11.22
N ASN A 109 3.99 10.20 10.89
CA ASN A 109 5.14 10.04 11.77
C ASN A 109 5.07 10.98 12.99
N TRP A 110 4.49 12.19 12.89
CA TRP A 110 4.18 13.02 14.06
C TRP A 110 3.25 12.33 15.03
N HIS A 111 2.20 11.67 14.54
CA HIS A 111 1.29 10.90 15.38
C HIS A 111 2.05 9.79 16.11
N ARG A 112 2.97 9.09 15.43
CA ARG A 112 3.83 8.07 16.05
C ARG A 112 4.73 8.65 17.15
N TYR A 113 5.39 9.78 16.88
CA TYR A 113 6.19 10.46 17.91
C TYR A 113 5.36 10.85 19.13
N LEU A 114 4.18 11.43 18.93
CA LEU A 114 3.29 11.80 20.02
C LEU A 114 2.78 10.58 20.77
N HIS A 115 2.45 9.50 20.08
CA HIS A 115 2.10 8.23 20.70
C HIS A 115 3.21 7.76 21.65
N ASP A 116 4.46 7.74 21.20
CA ASP A 116 5.60 7.27 21.98
C ASP A 116 5.92 8.18 23.17
N LEU A 117 5.70 9.48 23.01
CA LEU A 117 5.87 10.45 24.10
C LEU A 117 4.76 10.40 25.15
N THR A 118 3.53 10.15 24.72
CA THR A 118 2.34 10.22 25.60
C THR A 118 1.92 8.87 26.17
N GLY A 119 2.48 7.77 25.66
CA GLY A 119 2.04 6.42 26.01
C GLY A 119 0.61 6.13 25.57
N SER A 120 0.15 6.78 24.50
CA SER A 120 -1.16 6.56 23.89
C SER A 120 -1.41 5.07 23.67
N GLU A 121 -2.62 4.58 23.89
CA GLU A 121 -2.97 3.18 23.59
C GLU A 121 -3.26 2.95 22.09
N ARG A 122 -3.29 4.01 21.28
CA ARG A 122 -3.74 3.96 19.88
C ARG A 122 -2.68 4.50 18.93
N VAL A 123 -2.15 3.62 18.10
CA VAL A 123 -1.38 3.96 16.90
C VAL A 123 -2.35 4.11 15.72
N LEU A 124 -2.03 4.98 14.78
CA LEU A 124 -2.69 5.04 13.47
C LEU A 124 -2.70 3.64 12.82
N PRO A 125 -3.86 3.11 12.38
CA PRO A 125 -3.95 1.79 11.78
C PRO A 125 -3.02 1.59 10.58
N GLU A 126 -2.73 2.64 9.81
CA GLU A 126 -1.85 2.59 8.64
C GLU A 126 -0.38 2.29 9.02
N LEU A 127 0.00 2.58 10.26
CA LEU A 127 1.32 2.28 10.80
C LEU A 127 1.38 0.89 11.46
N ALA A 128 0.31 0.11 11.45
CA ALA A 128 0.27 -1.19 12.13
C ALA A 128 1.29 -2.20 11.56
N GLU A 129 1.60 -2.13 10.27
CA GLU A 129 2.56 -3.06 9.63
C GLU A 129 4.03 -2.66 9.86
N SER A 130 4.39 -1.44 9.51
CA SER A 130 5.78 -0.97 9.50
C SER A 130 6.17 -0.16 10.74
N GLY A 131 5.20 0.29 11.53
CA GLY A 131 5.39 1.19 12.67
C GLY A 131 5.70 2.65 12.30
N TRP A 132 6.13 2.90 11.06
CA TRP A 132 6.54 4.20 10.54
C TRP A 132 6.20 4.32 9.05
N ARG A 133 5.73 5.49 8.63
CA ARG A 133 5.58 5.79 7.20
C ARG A 133 6.96 6.02 6.60
N ARG A 134 7.40 5.13 5.70
CA ARG A 134 8.65 5.31 4.95
C ARG A 134 8.51 6.44 3.96
N ARG A 135 9.65 6.98 3.55
CA ARG A 135 9.75 8.03 2.54
C ARG A 135 10.94 7.76 1.66
N TYR A 136 10.82 8.12 0.40
CA TYR A 136 11.79 7.71 -0.60
C TYR A 136 12.48 8.92 -1.20
N ARG A 137 13.81 8.87 -1.31
CA ARG A 137 14.50 9.69 -2.31
C ARG A 137 14.30 9.03 -3.66
N LYS A 138 14.25 9.84 -4.71
CA LYS A 138 14.12 9.35 -6.08
C LYS A 138 15.15 8.25 -6.41
N ASN A 139 16.42 8.52 -6.14
CA ASN A 139 17.51 7.58 -6.45
C ASN A 139 17.42 6.27 -5.65
N ASP A 140 16.95 6.32 -4.41
CA ASP A 140 16.80 5.13 -3.58
C ASP A 140 15.63 4.26 -4.06
N LEU A 141 14.51 4.88 -4.45
CA LEU A 141 13.38 4.18 -5.06
C LEU A 141 13.77 3.56 -6.41
N GLU A 142 14.48 4.30 -7.26
CA GLU A 142 14.97 3.77 -8.53
C GLU A 142 15.94 2.59 -8.34
N ARG A 143 16.81 2.63 -7.32
CA ARG A 143 17.69 1.51 -6.99
C ARG A 143 16.87 0.30 -6.53
N LEU A 144 15.90 0.51 -5.63
CA LEU A 144 15.02 -0.56 -5.15
C LEU A 144 14.27 -1.22 -6.32
N LEU A 145 13.73 -0.43 -7.25
CA LEU A 145 13.03 -0.93 -8.43
C LEU A 145 13.93 -1.78 -9.32
N ARG A 146 15.14 -1.30 -9.63
CA ARG A 146 16.13 -2.06 -10.40
C ARG A 146 16.50 -3.38 -9.75
N GLU A 147 16.70 -3.40 -8.43
CA GLU A 147 16.99 -4.62 -7.68
C GLU A 147 15.82 -5.63 -7.70
N CYS A 148 14.60 -5.16 -7.92
CA CYS A 148 13.39 -5.97 -8.02
C CYS A 148 12.99 -6.29 -9.48
N GLY A 149 13.81 -5.94 -10.46
CA GLY A 149 13.59 -6.29 -11.88
C GLY A 149 12.69 -5.35 -12.67
N PHE A 150 12.59 -4.08 -12.23
CA PHE A 150 11.90 -3.00 -12.95
C PHE A 150 12.87 -1.98 -13.55
#